data_AF-A0A9E5ZQE7-F1
#
_entry.id   AF-A0A9E5ZQE7-F1
#
_cell.length_a   1.000
_cell.length_b   1.000
_cell.length_c   1.000
_cell.angle_alpha   90.00
_cell.angle_beta   90.00
_cell.angle_gamma   90.00
#
_symmetry.space_group_name_H-M   'P 1'
#
loop_
_entity.id
_entity.type
_entity.pdbx_description
1 polymer ?
#
loop_
_entity_poly.entity_id
_entity_poly.type
_entity_poly.pdbx_seq_one_letter_code
_entity_poly.pdbx_strand_id
1 'polypeptide(L)' 'GGSEITVIGVSDPNNCTYITSYGTKSDNQSVWGLSSESNKINATYISAIIPYPENWNGVKCIKLLN' A
#
# COMPACT_ATOMS: atom_id res chain seq x y z
N GLY A 1 7.99 -5.07 10.10
CA GLY A 1 6.60 -5.16 9.60
C GLY A 1 5.94 -3.81 9.64
N GLY A 2 6.49 -2.85 8.90
CA GLY A 2 5.68 -1.72 8.46
C GLY A 2 4.94 -2.19 7.22
N SER A 3 3.62 -2.18 7.27
CA SER A 3 2.80 -2.45 6.09
C SER A 3 2.62 -1.12 5.38
N GLU A 4 3.34 -0.96 4.27
CA GLU A 4 3.21 0.19 3.39
C GLU A 4 2.18 -0.11 2.31
N ILE A 5 1.41 0.91 1.93
CA ILE A 5 0.63 0.90 0.70
C ILE A 5 1.31 1.78 -0.31
N THR A 6 1.50 1.27 -1.51
CA THR A 6 1.96 2.02 -2.67
C THR A 6 0.80 2.18 -3.65
N VAL A 7 0.52 3.42 -4.05
CA VAL A 7 -0.46 3.76 -5.08
C VAL A 7 0.25 3.95 -6.41
N ILE A 8 -0.15 3.15 -7.39
CA ILE A 8 0.40 3.16 -8.74
C ILE A 8 -0.72 3.50 -9.72
N GLY A 9 -0.48 4.50 -10.57
CA GLY A 9 -1.32 4.83 -11.71
C GLY A 9 -1.05 3.86 -12.85
N VAL A 10 -2.11 3.24 -13.36
CA VAL A 10 -2.04 2.18 -14.40
C VAL A 10 -2.77 2.58 -15.69
N SER A 11 -2.84 3.89 -15.99
CA SER A 11 -3.47 4.39 -17.22
C SER A 11 -2.77 3.88 -18.48
N ASP A 12 -1.45 3.65 -18.41
CA ASP A 12 -0.69 2.88 -19.39
C ASP A 12 -0.09 1.64 -18.68
N PRO A 13 -0.58 0.42 -18.96
CA PRO A 13 -0.08 -0.80 -18.35
C PRO A 13 1.40 -1.10 -18.64
N ASN A 14 1.99 -0.51 -19.69
CA ASN A 14 3.41 -0.65 -19.99
C ASN A 14 4.27 0.41 -19.27
N ASN A 15 3.64 1.45 -18.73
CA ASN A 15 4.30 2.57 -18.06
C ASN A 15 3.53 2.98 -16.81
N CYS A 16 3.49 2.07 -15.84
CA CYS A 16 2.94 2.32 -14.52
C CYS A 16 3.68 3.47 -13.83
N THR A 17 2.95 4.48 -13.36
CA THR A 17 3.54 5.64 -12.70
C THR A 17 3.30 5.58 -11.20
N TYR A 18 4.34 5.75 -10.39
CA TYR A 18 4.19 5.91 -8.96
C TYR A 18 3.43 7.21 -8.63
N ILE A 19 2.42 7.13 -7.78
CA ILE A 19 1.62 8.28 -7.37
C ILE A 19 1.97 8.69 -5.94
N THR A 20 1.84 7.78 -4.99
CA THR A 20 2.09 8.05 -3.57
C THR A 20 2.23 6.76 -2.76
N SER A 21 2.66 6.88 -1.50
CA SER A 21 2.69 5.80 -0.52
C SER A 21 2.07 6.24 0.81
N TYR A 22 1.62 5.26 1.61
CA TYR A 22 1.05 5.44 2.94
C TYR A 22 1.57 4.40 3.93
N GLY A 23 1.82 4.78 5.19
CA GLY A 23 2.34 3.88 6.21
C GLY A 23 3.82 3.55 5.99
N THR A 24 4.57 4.55 5.55
CA THR A 24 6.00 4.48 5.27
C THR A 24 6.81 4.56 6.56
N LYS A 25 8.03 4.03 6.56
CA LYS A 25 8.94 4.21 7.71
C LYS A 25 9.18 5.69 8.05
N SER A 26 9.15 6.57 7.05
CA SER A 26 9.34 8.02 7.22
C SER A 26 8.17 8.72 7.90
N ASP A 27 6.93 8.24 7.74
CA ASP A 27 5.75 8.82 8.38
C ASP A 27 5.45 8.19 9.75
N ASN A 28 6.24 7.19 10.16
CA ASN A 28 6.12 6.43 11.40
C ASN A 28 4.72 5.83 11.62
N GLN A 29 4.02 5.51 10.53
CA GLN A 29 2.73 4.81 10.56
C GLN A 29 2.86 3.45 9.88
N SER A 30 1.88 2.58 10.09
CA SER A 30 1.78 1.31 9.38
C SER A 30 0.32 1.02 9.09
N VAL A 31 0.02 0.63 7.84
CA VAL A 31 -1.35 0.35 7.41
C VAL A 31 -1.73 -1.08 7.77
N TRP A 32 -2.75 -1.24 8.60
CA TRP A 32 -3.26 -2.56 8.99
C TRP A 32 -4.43 -3.01 8.12
N GLY A 33 -5.25 -2.06 7.67
CA GLY A 33 -6.50 -2.36 6.97
C GLY A 33 -6.71 -1.49 5.75
N LEU A 34 -7.40 -2.06 4.77
CA LEU A 34 -7.95 -1.34 3.64
C LEU A 34 -9.44 -1.62 3.54
N SER A 35 -10.20 -0.56 3.31
CA SER A 35 -11.59 -0.67 2.88
C SER A 35 -11.81 0.22 1.66
N SER A 36 -12.68 -0.20 0.76
CA SER A 36 -13.13 0.61 -0.36
C SER A 36 -14.59 0.97 -0.17
N GLU A 37 -14.93 2.23 -0.41
CA GLU A 37 -16.31 2.70 -0.42
C GLU A 37 -16.51 3.68 -1.57
N SER A 38 -17.42 3.31 -2.47
CA SER A 38 -17.70 4.02 -3.72
C SER A 38 -16.43 4.33 -4.51
N ASN A 39 -15.90 5.55 -4.37
CA ASN A 39 -14.79 6.09 -5.14
C ASN A 39 -13.58 6.42 -4.25
N LYS A 40 -13.50 5.83 -3.05
CA LYS A 40 -12.47 6.09 -2.06
C LYS A 40 -11.89 4.79 -1.52
N ILE A 41 -10.61 4.84 -1.19
CA ILE A 41 -9.91 3.80 -0.43
C ILE A 41 -9.56 4.43 0.92
N ASN A 42 -10.00 3.79 2.00
CA ASN A 42 -9.65 4.20 3.36
C ASN A 42 -8.60 3.24 3.91
N ALA A 43 -7.48 3.80 4.40
CA ALA A 43 -6.44 3.07 5.09
C ALA A 43 -6.63 3.19 6.61
N THR A 44 -6.59 2.07 7.31
CA THR A 44 -6.60 2.02 8.78
C THR A 44 -5.17 1.87 9.28
N TYR A 45 -4.70 2.81 10.10
CA TYR A 45 -3.36 2.81 10.66
C TYR A 45 -3.33 2.28 12.09
N ILE A 46 -2.25 1.60 12.45
CA ILE A 46 -1.94 1.26 13.84
C ILE A 46 -1.17 2.42 14.50
N SER A 47 -1.57 2.81 15.71
CA SER A 47 -0.86 3.82 16.51
C SER A 47 -0.01 3.23 17.64
N ALA A 48 0.09 1.90 17.72
CA ALA A 48 0.83 1.20 18.76
C ALA A 48 2.28 0.93 18.33
N ILE A 49 3.22 1.07 19.27
CA ILE A 49 4.62 0.68 19.10
C ILE A 49 4.68 -0.85 19.14
N ILE A 50 4.48 -1.50 18.00
CA ILE A 50 4.64 -2.95 17.88
C ILE A 50 5.99 -3.22 17.18
N PRO A 51 6.94 -3.90 17.85
CA PRO A 51 8.20 -4.28 17.22
C PRO A 51 7.92 -5.36 16.18
N TYR A 52 8.14 -5.05 14.90
CA TYR A 52 7.88 -6.01 13.82
C TYR A 52 9.16 -6.34 13.03
N PRO A 53 9.59 -7.62 12.95
CA PRO A 53 10.64 -8.03 12.02
C PRO A 53 10.20 -7.77 10.56
N GLU A 54 11.13 -7.33 9.72
CA GLU A 54 10.91 -7.01 8.31
C GLU A 54 11.14 -8.26 7.47
N ASN A 55 10.12 -8.78 6.77
CA ASN A 55 10.35 -9.94 5.89
C ASN A 55 9.47 -10.00 4.64
N TRP A 56 8.77 -8.92 4.24
CA TRP A 56 8.11 -8.95 2.93
C TRP A 56 7.81 -7.56 2.35
N ASN A 57 8.41 -7.24 1.20
CA ASN A 57 8.07 -6.10 0.33
C ASN A 57 7.92 -6.63 -1.10
N GLY A 58 6.72 -7.08 -1.47
CA GLY A 58 6.46 -7.59 -2.82
C GLY A 58 5.13 -7.08 -3.36
N VAL A 59 5.16 -6.16 -4.32
CA VAL A 59 3.99 -5.84 -5.13
C VAL A 59 3.88 -6.89 -6.23
N LYS A 60 2.87 -7.77 -6.17
CA LYS A 60 2.56 -8.71 -7.26
C LYS A 60 1.46 -8.11 -8.14
N CYS A 61 1.82 -7.55 -9.29
CA CYS A 61 0.84 -7.21 -10.32
C CYS A 61 0.22 -8.50 -10.86
N ILE A 62 -1.07 -8.72 -10.60
CA ILE A 62 -1.84 -9.79 -11.23
C ILE A 62 -2.46 -9.20 -12.49
N LYS A 63 -1.90 -9.54 -13.65
CA LYS A 63 -2.55 -9.25 -14.93
C LYS A 63 -3.83 -10.08 -15.02
N LEU A 64 -4.99 -9.44 -15.03
CA LEU A 64 -6.24 -10.09 -15.42
C LEU A 64 -6.15 -10.37 -16.92
N LEU A 65 -6.07 -11.65 -17.29
CA LEU A 65 -6.24 -12.08 -18.67
C LEU A 65 -7.74 -12.12 -18.94
N ASN A 66 -8.19 -11.34 -19.92
CA ASN A 66 -9.50 -11.48 -20.53
C ASN A 66 -9.49 -12.69 -21.48
#